data_AF-A0A431K906-F1
#
_entry.id   AF-A0A431K906-F1
#
_cell.length_a   1.000
_cell.length_b   1.000
_cell.length_c   1.000
_cell.angle_alpha   90.00
_cell.angle_beta   90.00
_cell.angle_gamma   90.00
#
_symmetry.space_group_name_H-M   'P 1'
#
loop_
_entity.id
_entity.type
_entity.pdbx_description
1 polymer ?
#
loop_
_entity_poly.entity_id
_entity_poly.type
_entity_poly.pdbx_seq_one_letter_code
_entity_poly.pdbx_strand_id
1 'polypeptide(L)'
;MNHALRCISLVVLVSTAALPAMARHHGHGHQGHPTGQAGGGSHDVAGQFDYYVMSLSWSPTYCLTHPSDTAQCGGKGFGFVLHGLWPQYARGGYPQDCATPEHLTPEAIAEGQQVFPSANLISHEWGKHGTCSGMSALDYFKTADKAHASVHVPASMDAPTHTLQMTAQDIASAVVQANPGMPATALAVVCSGPELSEVRVCLSKSLQAQACGAGVKGNCRPGPIRVPAVH
;
A
#
# COMPACT_ATOMS: atom_id res chain seq x y z
N MET A 1 -9.68 46.50 70.92
CA MET A 1 -10.84 47.42 71.05
C MET A 1 -11.80 47.04 69.93
N ASN A 2 -12.68 46.07 70.19
CA ASN A 2 -14.04 46.21 70.74
C ASN A 2 -15.10 46.59 69.68
N HIS A 3 -15.97 45.60 69.45
CA HIS A 3 -17.42 45.66 69.27
C HIS A 3 -18.03 46.69 68.32
N ALA A 4 -18.69 46.18 67.28
CA ALA A 4 -20.16 46.20 67.08
C ALA A 4 -20.42 45.67 65.64
N LEU A 5 -21.55 45.11 65.22
CA LEU A 5 -22.94 45.32 65.59
C LEU A 5 -23.74 44.11 65.04
N ARG A 6 -24.85 43.80 65.72
CA ARG A 6 -25.78 42.70 65.43
C ARG A 6 -26.52 42.88 64.09
N CYS A 7 -26.80 41.78 63.40
CA CYS A 7 -27.99 41.64 62.56
C CYS A 7 -28.56 40.23 62.72
N ILE A 8 -29.74 40.17 63.34
CA ILE A 8 -30.61 39.00 63.40
C ILE A 8 -31.16 38.79 61.99
N SER A 9 -31.01 37.59 61.43
CA SER A 9 -31.70 37.20 60.21
C SER A 9 -32.34 35.83 60.39
N LEU A 10 -33.62 35.83 60.08
CA LEU A 10 -34.62 34.78 60.21
C LEU A 10 -34.20 33.52 59.43
N VAL A 11 -34.06 32.38 60.11
CA VAL A 11 -33.84 31.08 59.45
C VAL A 11 -35.19 30.53 59.03
N VAL A 12 -35.48 30.57 57.73
CA VAL A 12 -36.60 29.82 57.13
C VAL A 12 -36.05 28.47 56.66
N LEU A 13 -36.41 27.40 57.37
CA LEU A 13 -36.12 26.01 56.97
C LEU A 13 -37.08 25.61 55.84
N VAL A 14 -36.56 25.59 54.61
CA VAL A 14 -37.26 24.99 53.46
C VAL A 14 -36.75 23.57 53.29
N SER A 15 -37.53 22.59 53.74
CA SER A 15 -37.32 21.17 53.49
C SER A 15 -37.65 20.85 52.03
N THR A 16 -36.64 20.71 51.17
CA THR A 16 -36.82 20.20 49.81
C THR A 16 -36.76 18.67 49.83
N ALA A 17 -37.89 18.03 49.59
CA ALA A 17 -37.98 16.60 49.28
C ALA A 17 -37.26 16.33 47.94
N ALA A 18 -36.31 15.38 47.95
CA ALA A 18 -35.62 14.94 46.74
C ALA A 18 -36.54 14.04 45.91
N LEU A 19 -36.85 14.48 44.68
CA LEU A 19 -37.47 13.64 43.66
C LEU A 19 -36.41 12.75 43.00
N PRO A 20 -36.70 11.47 42.71
CA PRO A 20 -35.76 10.60 42.02
C PRO A 20 -35.62 11.05 40.56
N ALA A 21 -34.38 11.32 40.14
CA ALA A 21 -34.05 11.57 38.76
C ALA A 21 -34.21 10.27 37.95
N MET A 22 -35.14 10.26 37.00
CA MET A 22 -35.20 9.21 35.98
C MET A 22 -34.02 9.39 35.02
N ALA A 23 -33.09 8.44 35.02
CA ALA A 23 -31.99 8.39 34.07
C ALA A 23 -32.54 8.15 32.65
N ARG A 24 -32.43 9.17 31.79
CA ARG A 24 -32.57 8.99 30.33
C ARG A 24 -31.31 8.29 29.82
N HIS A 25 -31.46 7.09 29.27
CA HIS A 25 -30.42 6.47 28.45
C HIS A 25 -30.20 7.32 27.19
N HIS A 26 -29.08 8.04 27.15
CA HIS A 26 -28.54 8.59 25.91
C HIS A 26 -27.80 7.48 25.17
N GLY A 27 -28.41 6.95 24.12
CA GLY A 27 -27.70 6.16 23.12
C GLY A 27 -26.67 7.04 22.41
N HIS A 28 -25.39 6.73 22.58
CA HIS A 28 -24.33 7.30 21.75
C HIS A 28 -24.45 6.73 20.34
N GLY A 29 -25.18 7.44 19.47
CA GLY A 29 -25.06 7.28 18.03
C GLY A 29 -23.70 7.81 17.60
N HIS A 30 -22.81 6.93 17.14
CA HIS A 30 -21.61 7.32 16.41
C HIS A 30 -22.04 8.00 15.11
N GLN A 31 -22.02 9.34 15.10
CA GLN A 31 -22.06 10.12 13.87
C GLN A 31 -20.70 9.96 13.19
N GLY A 32 -20.67 9.13 12.13
CA GLY A 32 -19.54 9.04 11.22
C GLY A 32 -19.28 10.40 10.58
N HIS A 33 -18.01 10.79 10.57
CA HIS A 33 -17.50 11.87 9.72
C HIS A 33 -17.84 11.55 8.26
N PRO A 34 -18.37 12.51 7.47
CA PRO A 34 -18.51 12.31 6.04
C PRO A 34 -17.10 12.30 5.44
N THR A 35 -16.61 11.12 5.11
CA THR A 35 -15.53 10.98 4.13
C THR A 35 -15.99 11.59 2.81
N GLY A 36 -15.05 12.26 2.13
CA GLY A 36 -15.30 13.06 0.94
C GLY A 36 -16.17 12.34 -0.09
N GLN A 37 -17.00 13.14 -0.75
CA GLN A 37 -17.98 12.76 -1.76
C GLN A 37 -17.45 11.69 -2.72
N ALA A 38 -18.10 10.52 -2.68
CA ALA A 38 -18.14 9.60 -3.79
C ALA A 38 -18.84 10.29 -4.97
N GLY A 39 -18.06 10.69 -5.98
CA GLY A 39 -18.61 11.08 -7.27
C GLY A 39 -19.20 9.85 -7.96
N GLY A 40 -20.51 9.85 -8.16
CA GLY A 40 -21.17 8.82 -8.95
C GLY A 40 -20.76 8.89 -10.42
N GLY A 41 -20.46 7.73 -11.02
CA GLY A 41 -20.66 7.53 -12.46
C GLY A 41 -19.49 7.08 -13.32
N SER A 42 -18.55 6.28 -12.81
CA SER A 42 -17.94 5.21 -13.61
C SER A 42 -17.42 4.15 -12.64
N HIS A 43 -18.07 2.98 -12.60
CA HIS A 43 -17.44 1.82 -11.98
C HIS A 43 -16.13 1.56 -12.71
N ASP A 44 -15.06 1.23 -11.99
CA ASP A 44 -13.83 0.77 -12.62
C ASP A 44 -14.16 -0.41 -13.54
N VAL A 45 -13.73 -0.32 -14.80
CA VAL A 45 -14.07 -1.31 -15.83
C VAL A 45 -12.83 -2.12 -16.17
N ALA A 46 -12.96 -3.44 -16.10
CA ALA A 46 -11.90 -4.35 -16.49
C ALA A 46 -11.40 -4.04 -17.92
N GLY A 47 -10.08 -3.96 -18.10
CA GLY A 47 -9.43 -3.66 -19.37
C GLY A 47 -9.32 -2.16 -19.71
N GLN A 48 -10.04 -1.29 -19.01
CA GLN A 48 -9.97 0.16 -19.18
C GLN A 48 -8.95 0.77 -18.23
N PHE A 49 -7.72 0.91 -18.71
CA PHE A 49 -6.61 1.55 -18.02
C PHE A 49 -5.56 1.94 -19.07
N ASP A 50 -4.55 2.71 -18.68
CA ASP A 50 -3.58 3.29 -19.61
C ASP A 50 -2.27 2.49 -19.64
N TYR A 51 -1.79 2.05 -18.48
CA TYR A 51 -0.50 1.38 -18.32
C TYR A 51 -0.45 0.53 -17.05
N TYR A 52 0.64 -0.21 -16.83
CA TYR A 52 0.86 -0.98 -15.61
C TYR A 52 1.88 -0.33 -14.69
N VAL A 53 1.69 -0.49 -13.39
CA VAL A 53 2.75 -0.33 -12.39
C VAL A 53 3.13 -1.71 -11.89
N MET A 54 4.37 -2.11 -12.13
CA MET A 54 4.97 -3.26 -11.46
C MET A 54 5.56 -2.80 -10.13
N SER A 55 5.06 -3.34 -9.02
CA SER A 55 5.55 -3.02 -7.69
C SER A 55 6.48 -4.13 -7.20
N LEU A 56 7.75 -3.78 -6.95
CA LEU A 56 8.75 -4.67 -6.35
C LEU A 56 8.90 -4.31 -4.87
N SER A 57 8.48 -5.20 -3.98
CA SER A 57 8.59 -5.01 -2.52
C SER A 57 9.94 -5.47 -2.00
N TRP A 58 10.54 -4.68 -1.11
CA TRP A 58 11.75 -5.07 -0.38
C TRP A 58 11.38 -5.91 0.84
N SER A 59 11.54 -7.23 0.72
CA SER A 59 11.09 -8.19 1.74
C SER A 59 11.65 -7.93 3.13
N PRO A 60 12.94 -7.57 3.32
CA PRO A 60 13.46 -7.28 4.67
C PRO A 60 12.68 -6.21 5.41
N THR A 61 12.23 -5.15 4.72
CA THR A 61 11.41 -4.08 5.32
C THR A 61 9.96 -4.52 5.52
N TYR A 62 9.37 -5.24 4.55
CA TYR A 62 8.01 -5.79 4.69
C TYR A 62 7.89 -6.70 5.93
N CYS A 63 8.87 -7.58 6.14
CA CYS A 63 8.88 -8.58 7.20
C CYS A 63 8.98 -8.00 8.62
N LEU A 64 9.45 -6.76 8.78
CA LEU A 64 9.45 -6.08 10.09
C LEU A 64 8.03 -5.88 10.64
N THR A 65 7.03 -5.78 9.77
CA THR A 65 5.63 -5.52 10.13
C THR A 65 4.69 -6.67 9.79
N HIS A 66 5.16 -7.66 9.02
CA HIS A 66 4.40 -8.84 8.61
C HIS A 66 5.08 -10.16 8.99
N PRO A 67 5.55 -10.34 10.25
CA PRO A 67 6.29 -11.55 10.64
C PRO A 67 5.46 -12.84 10.53
N SER A 68 4.13 -12.73 10.47
CA SER A 68 3.21 -13.86 10.30
C SER A 68 3.13 -14.38 8.86
N ASP A 69 3.62 -13.65 7.86
CA ASP A 69 3.72 -14.14 6.48
C ASP A 69 4.94 -15.05 6.34
N THR A 70 4.89 -16.23 6.95
CA THR A 70 6.02 -17.16 7.02
C THR A 70 6.48 -17.66 5.65
N ALA A 71 5.66 -17.57 4.62
CA ALA A 71 6.04 -17.95 3.26
C ALA A 71 7.08 -16.99 2.65
N GLN A 72 7.02 -15.70 3.00
CA GLN A 72 7.98 -14.67 2.62
C GLN A 72 9.04 -14.42 3.70
N CYS A 73 8.63 -14.40 4.97
CA CYS A 73 9.44 -13.94 6.10
C CYS A 73 10.04 -15.07 6.95
N GLY A 74 9.76 -16.34 6.62
CA GLY A 74 10.20 -17.51 7.38
C GLY A 74 11.65 -17.96 7.15
N GLY A 75 12.54 -17.09 6.65
CA GLY A 75 13.98 -17.37 6.49
C GLY A 75 14.43 -17.86 5.10
N LYS A 76 13.61 -17.64 4.05
CA LYS A 76 14.05 -17.86 2.66
C LYS A 76 15.08 -16.83 2.17
N GLY A 77 15.25 -15.71 2.89
CA GLY A 77 16.16 -14.63 2.49
C GLY A 77 15.76 -13.97 1.18
N PHE A 78 14.50 -13.54 1.05
CA PHE A 78 14.11 -12.75 -0.11
C PHE A 78 14.68 -11.33 -0.05
N GLY A 79 15.17 -10.83 -1.19
CA GLY A 79 15.38 -9.41 -1.44
C GLY A 79 14.11 -8.78 -2.00
N PHE A 80 14.21 -8.25 -3.23
CA PHE A 80 13.03 -7.84 -3.98
C PHE A 80 12.17 -9.04 -4.35
N VAL A 81 10.86 -8.87 -4.20
CA VAL A 81 9.84 -9.79 -4.71
C VAL A 81 8.80 -8.99 -5.47
N LEU A 82 8.10 -9.65 -6.40
CA LEU A 82 6.93 -9.04 -7.01
C LEU A 82 5.82 -8.89 -5.95
N HIS A 83 5.44 -7.65 -5.66
CA HIS A 83 4.23 -7.33 -4.89
C HIS A 83 3.01 -7.44 -5.80
N GLY A 84 3.08 -6.86 -7.00
CA GLY A 84 1.97 -6.94 -7.95
C GLY A 84 2.19 -6.21 -9.27
N LEU A 85 1.28 -6.44 -10.22
CA LEU A 85 1.22 -5.78 -11.52
C LEU A 85 -0.12 -5.04 -11.65
N TRP A 86 -0.11 -3.72 -11.44
CA TRP A 86 -1.33 -2.97 -11.22
C TRP A 86 -1.73 -2.16 -12.45
N PRO A 87 -2.93 -2.38 -13.03
CA PRO A 87 -3.50 -1.45 -14.00
C PRO A 87 -3.57 -0.03 -13.42
N GLN A 88 -3.24 0.99 -14.23
CA GLN A 88 -3.08 2.36 -13.76
C GLN A 88 -3.63 3.37 -14.78
N TYR A 89 -4.26 4.45 -14.29
CA TYR A 89 -4.67 5.58 -15.11
C TYR A 89 -3.54 6.63 -15.21
N ALA A 90 -3.28 7.15 -16.41
CA ALA A 90 -2.25 8.16 -16.69
C ALA A 90 -2.48 9.47 -15.94
N ARG A 91 -3.75 9.84 -15.76
CA ARG A 91 -4.16 11.05 -15.03
C ARG A 91 -4.13 10.88 -13.50
N GLY A 92 -3.76 9.70 -13.00
CA GLY A 92 -3.71 9.35 -11.59
C GLY A 92 -4.87 8.48 -11.14
N GLY A 93 -4.67 7.73 -10.05
CA GLY A 93 -5.59 6.69 -9.60
C GLY A 93 -5.48 5.41 -10.44
N TYR A 94 -5.99 4.31 -9.92
CA TYR A 94 -6.00 2.99 -10.57
C TYR A 94 -7.39 2.37 -10.42
N PRO A 95 -7.81 1.54 -11.38
CA PRO A 95 -8.98 0.70 -11.16
C PRO A 95 -8.69 -0.37 -10.10
N GLN A 96 -9.67 -0.67 -9.27
CA GLN A 96 -9.59 -1.78 -8.30
C GLN A 96 -10.92 -2.52 -8.15
N ASP A 97 -10.84 -3.77 -7.71
CA ASP A 97 -11.99 -4.60 -7.36
C ASP A 97 -13.04 -4.68 -8.49
N CYS A 98 -12.56 -4.77 -9.74
CA CYS A 98 -13.43 -4.71 -10.92
C CYS A 98 -14.33 -5.93 -11.04
N ALA A 99 -15.57 -5.72 -11.46
CA ALA A 99 -16.47 -6.81 -11.80
C ALA A 99 -15.94 -7.57 -13.04
N THR A 100 -15.80 -8.88 -12.92
CA THR A 100 -15.33 -9.77 -13.99
C THR A 100 -16.00 -11.15 -13.88
N PRO A 101 -16.28 -11.84 -14.99
CA PRO A 101 -16.68 -13.25 -14.96
C PRO A 101 -15.48 -14.20 -14.72
N GLU A 102 -14.26 -13.69 -14.77
CA GLU A 102 -13.04 -14.48 -14.60
C GLU A 102 -12.86 -14.89 -13.13
N HIS A 103 -12.39 -16.12 -12.93
CA HIS A 103 -12.19 -16.69 -11.60
C HIS A 103 -10.73 -17.13 -11.41
N LEU A 104 -10.31 -17.14 -10.15
CA LEU A 104 -9.00 -17.66 -9.76
C LEU A 104 -9.02 -19.20 -9.83
N THR A 105 -8.57 -19.76 -10.96
CA THR A 105 -8.53 -21.21 -11.18
C THR A 105 -7.33 -21.86 -10.48
N PRO A 106 -7.35 -23.18 -10.21
CA PRO A 106 -6.19 -23.89 -9.67
C PRO A 106 -4.92 -23.73 -10.53
N GLU A 107 -5.06 -23.70 -11.86
CA GLU A 107 -3.94 -23.48 -12.78
C GLU A 107 -3.36 -22.06 -12.62
N ALA A 108 -4.22 -21.04 -12.53
CA ALA A 108 -3.79 -19.67 -12.29
C ALA A 108 -3.09 -19.51 -10.92
N ILE A 109 -3.56 -20.20 -9.89
CA ILE A 109 -2.88 -20.22 -8.58
C ILE A 109 -1.49 -20.84 -8.70
N ALA A 110 -1.36 -21.97 -9.41
CA ALA A 110 -0.07 -22.62 -9.61
C ALA A 110 0.93 -21.75 -10.38
N GLU A 111 0.45 -21.00 -11.38
CA GLU A 111 1.23 -19.97 -12.08
C GLU A 111 1.65 -18.85 -11.13
N GLY A 112 0.71 -18.28 -10.36
CA GLY A 112 0.99 -17.22 -9.39
C GLY A 112 2.02 -17.65 -8.34
N GLN A 113 2.05 -18.93 -7.93
CA GLN A 113 3.03 -19.48 -6.98
C GLN A 113 4.47 -19.48 -7.50
N GLN A 114 4.69 -19.35 -8.82
CA GLN A 114 6.04 -19.24 -9.38
C GLN A 114 6.64 -17.85 -9.18
N VAL A 115 5.81 -16.81 -9.08
CA VAL A 115 6.26 -15.40 -9.09
C VAL A 115 5.97 -14.66 -7.78
N PHE A 116 4.93 -15.04 -7.04
CA PHE A 116 4.57 -14.42 -5.75
C PHE A 116 5.02 -15.27 -4.55
N PRO A 117 5.49 -14.63 -3.45
CA PRO A 117 6.00 -15.34 -2.29
C PRO A 117 4.94 -16.06 -1.44
N SER A 118 3.67 -15.64 -1.48
CA SER A 118 2.62 -16.20 -0.61
C SER A 118 1.26 -16.34 -1.31
N ALA A 119 0.48 -17.36 -0.92
CA ALA A 119 -0.84 -17.63 -1.49
C ALA A 119 -1.87 -16.53 -1.17
N ASN A 120 -1.72 -15.88 -0.01
CA ASN A 120 -2.55 -14.74 0.36
C ASN A 120 -2.31 -13.56 -0.60
N LEU A 121 -1.05 -13.32 -0.96
CA LEU A 121 -0.71 -12.27 -1.92
C LEU A 121 -1.27 -12.57 -3.31
N ILE A 122 -1.17 -13.82 -3.79
CA ILE A 122 -1.78 -14.23 -5.07
C ILE A 122 -3.28 -13.89 -5.11
N SER A 123 -4.00 -14.25 -4.04
CA SER A 123 -5.45 -14.00 -3.95
C SER A 123 -5.78 -12.50 -3.86
N HIS A 124 -4.98 -11.75 -3.10
CA HIS A 124 -5.11 -10.30 -2.97
C HIS A 124 -4.89 -9.57 -4.29
N GLU A 125 -3.77 -9.86 -4.95
CA GLU A 125 -3.38 -9.20 -6.20
C GLU A 125 -4.34 -9.52 -7.33
N TRP A 126 -4.81 -10.77 -7.43
CA TRP A 126 -5.86 -11.09 -8.39
C TRP A 126 -7.14 -10.29 -8.09
N GLY A 127 -7.68 -10.41 -6.87
CA GLY A 127 -8.98 -9.81 -6.54
C GLY A 127 -9.00 -8.30 -6.73
N LYS A 128 -7.96 -7.61 -6.25
CA LYS A 128 -7.89 -6.16 -6.26
C LYS A 128 -7.43 -5.57 -7.59
N HIS A 129 -6.43 -6.17 -8.23
CA HIS A 129 -5.75 -5.58 -9.38
C HIS A 129 -5.89 -6.41 -10.66
N GLY A 130 -5.77 -7.73 -10.55
CA GLY A 130 -5.86 -8.65 -11.68
C GLY A 130 -7.24 -8.64 -12.35
N THR A 131 -8.32 -8.57 -11.58
CA THR A 131 -9.71 -8.46 -12.08
C THR A 131 -9.91 -7.24 -12.99
N CYS A 132 -9.13 -6.17 -12.78
CA CYS A 132 -9.19 -4.94 -13.57
C CYS A 132 -8.38 -4.98 -14.87
N SER A 133 -7.55 -6.00 -15.08
CA SER A 133 -6.71 -6.12 -16.28
C SER A 133 -7.52 -6.45 -17.56
N GLY A 134 -8.71 -7.02 -17.41
CA GLY A 134 -9.49 -7.58 -18.51
C GLY A 134 -8.97 -8.94 -19.02
N MET A 135 -8.02 -9.55 -18.30
CA MET A 135 -7.46 -10.86 -18.60
C MET A 135 -8.10 -11.95 -17.75
N SER A 136 -7.96 -13.21 -18.20
CA SER A 136 -8.12 -14.36 -17.31
C SER A 136 -7.10 -14.31 -16.18
N ALA A 137 -7.37 -14.98 -15.05
CA ALA A 137 -6.41 -15.04 -13.94
C ALA A 137 -5.07 -15.66 -14.35
N LEU A 138 -5.10 -16.70 -15.19
CA LEU A 138 -3.90 -17.36 -15.68
C LEU A 138 -3.05 -16.41 -16.53
N ASP A 139 -3.67 -15.67 -17.46
CA ASP A 139 -2.94 -14.75 -18.33
C ASP A 139 -2.42 -13.53 -17.56
N TYR A 140 -3.14 -13.08 -16.53
CA TYR A 140 -2.66 -12.04 -15.62
C TYR A 140 -1.38 -12.47 -14.92
N PHE A 141 -1.33 -13.68 -14.34
CA PHE A 141 -0.12 -14.17 -13.66
C PHE A 141 1.05 -14.43 -14.63
N LYS A 142 0.79 -14.98 -15.81
CA LYS A 142 1.80 -15.07 -16.88
C LYS A 142 2.35 -13.71 -17.30
N THR A 143 1.49 -12.69 -17.33
CA THR A 143 1.90 -11.32 -17.66
C THR A 143 2.69 -10.69 -16.51
N ALA A 144 2.31 -10.94 -15.27
CA ALA A 144 3.03 -10.53 -14.07
C ALA A 144 4.43 -11.13 -14.01
N ASP A 145 4.58 -12.43 -14.32
CA ASP A 145 5.88 -13.09 -14.42
C ASP A 145 6.76 -12.50 -15.53
N LYS A 146 6.20 -12.30 -16.74
CA LYS A 146 6.91 -11.62 -17.83
C LYS A 146 7.34 -10.20 -17.48
N ALA A 147 6.48 -9.45 -16.78
CA ALA A 147 6.81 -8.11 -16.31
C ALA A 147 7.97 -8.16 -15.31
N HIS A 148 7.92 -9.08 -14.35
CA HIS A 148 8.97 -9.27 -13.35
C HIS A 148 10.31 -9.62 -14.00
N ALA A 149 10.31 -10.54 -14.97
CA ALA A 149 11.50 -10.92 -15.73
C ALA A 149 12.04 -9.79 -16.64
N SER A 150 11.24 -8.77 -16.94
CA SER A 150 11.67 -7.66 -17.83
C SER A 150 12.52 -6.59 -17.13
N VAL A 151 12.59 -6.60 -15.79
CA VAL A 151 13.36 -5.64 -15.00
C VAL A 151 14.40 -6.35 -14.15
N HIS A 152 15.66 -6.04 -14.39
CA HIS A 152 16.80 -6.56 -13.65
C HIS A 152 17.00 -5.79 -12.36
N VAL A 153 17.19 -6.52 -11.27
CA VAL A 153 17.63 -5.94 -9.99
C VAL A 153 19.10 -5.53 -10.11
N PRO A 154 19.49 -4.33 -9.63
CA PRO A 154 20.89 -3.91 -9.63
C PRO A 154 21.75 -4.85 -8.80
N ALA A 155 22.95 -5.21 -9.29
CA ALA A 155 23.86 -6.11 -8.57
C ALA A 155 24.22 -5.64 -7.15
N SER A 156 24.22 -4.32 -6.91
CA SER A 156 24.44 -3.75 -5.57
C SER A 156 23.31 -4.05 -4.58
N MET A 157 22.12 -4.39 -5.08
CA MET A 157 20.88 -4.64 -4.31
C MET A 157 20.37 -6.07 -4.48
N ASP A 158 21.09 -6.92 -5.20
CA ASP A 158 20.80 -8.34 -5.31
C ASP A 158 21.31 -9.06 -4.05
N ALA A 159 20.40 -9.34 -3.12
CA ALA A 159 20.67 -9.98 -1.84
C ALA A 159 21.87 -9.40 -1.05
N PRO A 160 21.88 -8.09 -0.72
CA PRO A 160 22.97 -7.49 0.04
C PRO A 160 23.07 -8.10 1.44
N THR A 161 24.27 -8.49 1.84
CA THR A 161 24.53 -9.11 3.16
C THR A 161 24.75 -8.11 4.29
N HIS A 162 24.73 -6.82 3.99
CA HIS A 162 24.82 -5.72 4.95
C HIS A 162 23.85 -4.60 4.55
N THR A 163 23.41 -3.81 5.54
CA THR A 163 22.52 -2.67 5.25
C THR A 163 23.27 -1.64 4.41
N LEU A 164 22.70 -1.28 3.26
CA LEU A 164 23.21 -0.20 2.42
C LEU A 164 22.61 1.13 2.87
N GLN A 165 23.36 2.21 2.60
CA GLN A 165 22.89 3.58 2.76
C GLN A 165 22.91 4.24 1.38
N MET A 166 21.73 4.58 0.87
CA MET A 166 21.55 5.12 -0.48
C MET A 166 20.57 6.27 -0.46
N THR A 167 20.66 7.23 -1.38
CA THR A 167 19.55 8.17 -1.61
C THR A 167 18.51 7.57 -2.57
N ALA A 168 17.32 8.17 -2.65
CA ALA A 168 16.33 7.77 -3.66
C ALA A 168 16.88 7.90 -5.09
N GLN A 169 17.74 8.90 -5.33
CA GLN A 169 18.39 9.11 -6.61
C GLN A 169 19.43 8.02 -6.91
N ASP A 170 20.19 7.56 -5.91
CA ASP A 170 21.15 6.47 -6.09
C ASP A 170 20.45 5.17 -6.44
N ILE A 171 19.36 4.84 -5.74
CA ILE A 171 18.53 3.65 -6.01
C ILE A 171 17.95 3.73 -7.43
N ALA A 172 17.33 4.86 -7.79
CA ALA A 172 16.79 5.07 -9.13
C ALA A 172 17.86 4.93 -10.23
N SER A 173 19.03 5.51 -10.00
CA SER A 173 20.15 5.47 -10.96
C SER A 173 20.69 4.05 -11.11
N ALA A 174 20.81 3.29 -10.02
CA ALA A 174 21.24 1.89 -10.06
C ALA A 174 20.25 1.02 -10.85
N VAL A 175 18.93 1.21 -10.63
CA VAL A 175 17.88 0.48 -11.38
C VAL A 175 17.94 0.81 -12.87
N VAL A 176 18.09 2.09 -13.25
CA VAL A 176 18.23 2.48 -14.65
C VAL A 176 19.50 1.91 -15.28
N GLN A 177 20.63 1.93 -14.58
CA GLN A 177 21.89 1.37 -15.07
C GLN A 177 21.82 -0.14 -15.31
N ALA A 178 21.10 -0.86 -14.45
CA ALA A 178 20.86 -2.30 -14.62
C ALA A 178 19.89 -2.62 -15.78
N ASN A 179 19.14 -1.63 -16.28
CA ASN A 179 18.09 -1.81 -17.28
C ASN A 179 18.25 -0.85 -18.47
N PRO A 180 19.17 -1.15 -19.42
CA PRO A 180 19.39 -0.30 -20.59
C PRO A 180 18.09 -0.03 -21.37
N GLY A 181 17.81 1.26 -21.63
CA GLY A 181 16.58 1.69 -22.32
C GLY A 181 15.43 2.10 -21.40
N MET A 182 15.53 1.85 -20.09
CA MET A 182 14.58 2.39 -19.10
C MET A 182 14.84 3.89 -18.88
N PRO A 183 13.85 4.79 -19.10
CA PRO A 183 14.04 6.19 -18.76
C PRO A 183 13.97 6.39 -17.24
N ALA A 184 14.71 7.37 -16.70
CA ALA A 184 14.69 7.67 -15.26
C ALA A 184 13.30 8.04 -14.71
N THR A 185 12.40 8.49 -15.57
CA THR A 185 11.00 8.80 -15.24
C THR A 185 10.10 7.56 -15.19
N ALA A 186 10.61 6.37 -15.48
CA ALA A 186 9.84 5.12 -15.47
C ALA A 186 9.73 4.45 -14.10
N LEU A 187 10.23 5.08 -13.04
CA LEU A 187 10.19 4.46 -11.72
C LEU A 187 9.93 5.46 -10.60
N ALA A 188 9.45 4.93 -9.48
CA ALA A 188 9.29 5.63 -8.22
C ALA A 188 9.88 4.78 -7.08
N VAL A 189 10.69 5.41 -6.23
CA VAL A 189 11.24 4.78 -5.01
C VAL A 189 10.34 5.12 -3.83
N VAL A 190 9.88 4.08 -3.13
CA VAL A 190 8.93 4.18 -2.01
C VAL A 190 9.61 3.71 -0.73
N CYS A 191 9.41 4.46 0.34
CA CYS A 191 9.98 4.22 1.65
C CYS A 191 8.89 4.00 2.71
N SER A 192 9.24 3.20 3.71
CA SER A 192 8.55 3.10 5.00
C SER A 192 9.44 3.71 6.07
N GLY A 193 9.12 4.92 6.52
CA GLY A 193 10.04 5.70 7.35
C GLY A 193 11.39 5.93 6.65
N PRO A 194 12.53 5.56 7.26
CA PRO A 194 13.87 5.70 6.66
C PRO A 194 14.29 4.49 5.80
N GLU A 195 13.44 3.48 5.64
CA GLU A 195 13.80 2.23 4.96
C GLU A 195 13.19 2.14 3.56
N LEU A 196 13.91 1.51 2.63
CA LEU A 196 13.38 1.15 1.33
C LEU A 196 12.22 0.16 1.49
N SER A 197 11.07 0.50 0.93
CA SER A 197 9.89 -0.37 0.96
C SER A 197 9.60 -0.96 -0.41
N GLU A 198 9.59 -0.15 -1.47
CA GLU A 198 9.29 -0.62 -2.82
C GLU A 198 10.08 0.16 -3.87
N VAL A 199 10.32 -0.49 -5.01
CA VAL A 199 10.60 0.17 -6.28
C VAL A 199 9.44 -0.14 -7.21
N ARG A 200 8.78 0.91 -7.70
CA ARG A 200 7.66 0.81 -8.64
C ARG A 200 8.15 1.17 -10.02
N VAL A 201 7.89 0.32 -11.00
CA VAL A 201 8.26 0.54 -12.41
C VAL A 201 7.01 0.65 -13.26
N CYS A 202 6.92 1.71 -14.06
CA CYS A 202 5.81 1.96 -14.96
C CYS A 202 6.07 1.33 -16.33
N LEU A 203 5.17 0.46 -16.75
CA LEU A 203 5.27 -0.34 -17.96
C LEU A 203 4.07 -0.06 -18.86
N SER A 204 4.27 -0.02 -20.18
CA SER A 204 3.18 -0.08 -21.15
C SER A 204 2.41 -1.40 -21.06
N LYS A 205 1.25 -1.47 -21.73
CA LYS A 205 0.50 -2.74 -21.81
C LYS A 205 1.28 -3.87 -22.49
N SER A 206 2.28 -3.51 -23.30
CA SER A 206 3.27 -4.40 -23.91
C SER A 206 4.53 -4.60 -23.05
N LEU A 207 4.49 -4.22 -21.78
CA LEU A 207 5.52 -4.39 -20.75
C LEU A 207 6.84 -3.65 -21.03
N GLN A 208 6.86 -2.68 -21.95
CA GLN A 208 8.03 -1.81 -22.12
C GLN A 208 8.02 -0.70 -21.08
N ALA A 209 9.18 -0.43 -20.46
CA ALA A 209 9.33 0.68 -19.53
C ALA A 209 8.96 2.02 -20.18
N GLN A 210 8.18 2.82 -19.48
CA GLN A 210 7.74 4.15 -19.93
C GLN A 210 7.64 5.11 -18.76
N ALA A 211 7.54 6.40 -19.04
CA ALA A 211 7.34 7.41 -18.00
C ALA A 211 6.07 7.11 -17.16
N CYS A 212 6.20 7.27 -15.85
CA CYS A 212 5.08 7.15 -14.93
C CYS A 212 4.05 8.28 -15.11
N GLY A 213 2.77 7.94 -14.98
CA GLY A 213 1.67 8.90 -14.92
C GLY A 213 1.63 9.69 -13.61
N ALA A 214 0.72 10.67 -13.53
CA ALA A 214 0.71 11.68 -12.47
C ALA A 214 0.48 11.11 -11.05
N GLY A 215 -0.11 9.91 -10.93
CA GLY A 215 -0.42 9.27 -9.65
C GLY A 215 0.71 8.45 -9.04
N VAL A 216 1.79 8.17 -9.78
CA VAL A 216 2.89 7.32 -9.31
C VAL A 216 4.06 8.21 -8.93
N LYS A 217 4.31 8.34 -7.62
CA LYS A 217 5.36 9.17 -7.06
C LYS A 217 6.07 8.44 -5.94
N GLY A 218 7.36 8.71 -5.79
CA GLY A 218 8.10 8.30 -4.60
C GLY A 218 7.65 9.12 -3.38
N ASN A 219 7.84 8.57 -2.19
CA ASN A 219 7.51 9.22 -0.91
C ASN A 219 8.71 9.31 0.04
N CYS A 220 9.90 8.87 -0.40
CA CYS A 220 11.12 8.94 0.40
C CYS A 220 11.49 10.40 0.70
N ARG A 221 11.90 10.66 1.95
CA ARG A 221 12.41 11.98 2.34
C ARG A 221 13.83 12.19 1.77
N PRO A 222 14.26 13.44 1.58
CA PRO A 222 15.66 13.73 1.26
C PRO A 222 16.60 13.18 2.35
N GLY A 223 17.72 12.60 1.93
CA GLY A 223 18.72 12.01 2.82
C GLY A 223 18.94 10.52 2.59
N PRO A 224 19.72 9.86 3.47
CA PRO A 224 20.02 8.45 3.35
C PRO A 224 18.79 7.59 3.66
N ILE A 225 18.55 6.62 2.80
CA ILE A 225 17.60 5.52 2.92
C ILE A 225 18.40 4.29 3.30
N ARG A 226 17.90 3.56 4.30
CA ARG A 226 18.42 2.23 4.64
C ARG A 226 17.83 1.21 3.68
N VAL A 227 18.69 0.41 3.07
CA VAL A 227 18.28 -0.82 2.37
C VAL A 227 18.73 -1.97 3.27
N PRO A 228 17.83 -2.52 4.12
CA PRO A 228 18.23 -3.57 5.06
C PRO A 228 18.79 -4.79 4.34
N ALA A 229 19.73 -5.48 4.98
CA ALA A 229 20.31 -6.71 4.44
C ALA A 229 19.26 -7.80 4.27
N VAL A 230 19.54 -8.72 3.36
CA VAL A 230 18.81 -9.97 3.23
C VAL A 230 19.42 -10.99 4.21
N HIS A 231 18.55 -11.70 4.93
CA HIS A 231 18.91 -12.64 6.00
C HIS A 231 18.21 -13.98 5.83
#